data_AF-A0A1V0E4Q0-F1
#
_entry.id   AF-A0A1V0E4Q0-F1
#
_cell.length_a   1.000
_cell.length_b   1.000
_cell.length_c   1.000
_cell.angle_alpha   90.00
_cell.angle_beta   90.00
_cell.angle_gamma   90.00
#
_symmetry.space_group_name_H-M   'P 1'
#
loop_
_entity.id
_entity.type
_entity.pdbx_description
1 polymer ?
#
loop_
_entity_poly.entity_id
_entity_poly.type
_entity_poly.pdbx_seq_one_letter_code
_entity_poly.pdbx_strand_id
1 'polypeptide(L)'
;VMKATIPYIKVDIPIWVVFRGLGVISDRDILEHICYDMQDVQMLEMLKPCIEDGFVIQDREVALDFIGNRGTTTGLSRDRRIRYAQEILQKEMLPHVSMAEGSESKKAYFFGYMIHRLLLAAMERRELDDRDHFGKKRLDLAGPLLSNLFRMLFRKLTKDVYRYLQKCVETHKEFNLTLAVKHQTITNGLKYSLATGNWGDQKKSMSSKAGVSQVLNRYT
;
A
#
# COMPACT_ATOMS: atom_id res chain seq x y z
N VAL A 1 16.16 -11.75 13.66
CA VAL A 1 14.84 -12.21 13.19
C VAL A 1 14.25 -11.15 12.27
N MET A 2 13.85 -11.53 11.06
CA MET A 2 13.28 -10.62 10.06
C MET A 2 11.76 -10.51 10.23
N LYS A 3 11.24 -9.29 10.14
CA LYS A 3 9.81 -9.00 10.22
C LYS A 3 9.40 -8.06 9.08
N ALA A 4 8.13 -8.09 8.73
CA ALA A 4 7.54 -7.27 7.68
C ALA A 4 6.52 -6.29 8.28
N THR A 5 6.66 -5.02 7.92
CA THR A 5 5.66 -3.99 8.18
C THR A 5 4.70 -3.94 6.99
N ILE A 6 3.44 -4.28 7.23
CA ILE A 6 2.39 -4.31 6.19
C ILE A 6 1.50 -3.07 6.36
N PRO A 7 1.09 -2.37 5.28
CA PRO A 7 0.16 -1.25 5.38
C PRO A 7 -1.10 -1.61 6.17
N TYR A 8 -1.58 -0.68 6.98
CA TYR A 8 -2.79 -0.84 7.83
C TYR A 8 -2.70 -1.90 8.94
N ILE A 9 -1.52 -2.49 9.15
CA ILE A 9 -1.19 -3.32 10.31
C ILE A 9 -0.32 -2.50 11.27
N LYS A 10 -0.64 -2.52 12.56
CA LYS A 10 0.01 -1.67 13.57
C LYS A 10 1.34 -2.20 14.09
N VAL A 11 1.60 -3.50 13.90
CA VAL A 11 2.73 -4.22 14.49
C VAL A 11 3.44 -5.01 13.40
N ASP A 12 4.76 -5.11 13.51
CA ASP A 12 5.56 -5.93 12.58
C ASP A 12 5.18 -7.41 12.69
N ILE A 13 5.05 -8.06 11.53
CA ILE A 13 4.63 -9.45 11.40
C ILE A 13 5.85 -10.31 11.03
N PRO A 14 6.09 -11.46 11.68
CA PRO A 14 7.15 -12.37 11.25
C PRO A 14 6.98 -12.80 9.80
N ILE A 15 8.06 -12.83 9.02
CA ILE A 15 7.99 -13.11 7.58
C ILE A 15 7.33 -14.46 7.26
N TRP A 16 7.53 -15.47 8.12
CA TRP A 16 6.95 -16.81 7.97
C TRP A 16 5.42 -16.79 8.03
N VAL A 17 4.86 -15.97 8.92
CA VAL A 17 3.41 -15.80 9.08
C VAL A 17 2.81 -15.14 7.85
N VAL A 18 3.53 -14.22 7.21
CA VAL A 18 3.09 -13.58 5.96
C VAL A 18 3.02 -14.60 4.82
N PHE A 19 4.02 -15.47 4.66
CA PHE A 19 3.98 -16.54 3.66
C PHE A 19 2.82 -17.50 3.86
N ARG A 20 2.60 -17.95 5.11
CA ARG A 20 1.48 -18.82 5.46
C ARG A 20 0.13 -18.13 5.18
N GLY A 21 0.03 -16.82 5.42
CA GLY A 21 -1.14 -16.01 5.06
C GLY A 21 -1.39 -15.90 3.54
N LEU A 22 -0.31 -15.83 2.75
CA LEU A 22 -0.37 -15.86 1.27
C LEU A 22 -0.68 -17.25 0.69
N GLY A 23 -0.71 -18.29 1.52
CA GLY A 23 -1.06 -19.66 1.13
C GLY A 23 0.13 -20.58 0.88
N VAL A 24 1.36 -20.16 1.16
CA VAL A 24 2.54 -21.03 1.13
C VAL A 24 2.79 -21.56 2.54
N ILE A 25 2.38 -22.80 2.80
CA ILE A 25 2.33 -23.36 4.16
C ILE A 25 3.61 -24.13 4.51
N SER A 26 4.07 -24.99 3.58
CA SER A 26 5.25 -25.84 3.75
C SER A 26 6.51 -24.99 3.93
N ASP A 27 7.27 -25.28 5.00
CA ASP A 27 8.51 -24.56 5.29
C ASP A 27 9.54 -24.71 4.16
N ARG A 28 9.57 -25.87 3.52
CA ARG A 28 10.41 -26.11 2.34
C ARG A 28 10.01 -25.20 1.18
N ASP A 29 8.72 -25.06 0.92
CA ASP A 29 8.23 -24.22 -0.16
C ASP A 29 8.58 -22.76 0.14
N ILE A 30 8.40 -22.30 1.37
CA ILE A 30 8.78 -20.93 1.77
C ILE A 30 10.28 -20.71 1.56
N LEU A 31 11.13 -21.67 1.95
CA LEU A 31 12.56 -21.61 1.69
C LEU A 31 12.84 -21.53 0.18
N GLU A 32 12.17 -22.32 -0.67
CA GLU A 32 12.34 -22.30 -2.13
C GLU A 32 11.92 -20.95 -2.77
N HIS A 33 11.02 -20.19 -2.12
CA HIS A 33 10.69 -18.82 -2.57
C HIS A 33 11.77 -17.78 -2.22
N ILE A 34 12.60 -18.03 -1.20
CA ILE A 34 13.62 -17.11 -0.69
C ILE A 34 15.01 -17.50 -1.19
N CYS A 35 15.38 -18.78 -1.07
CA CYS A 35 16.67 -19.35 -1.42
C CYS A 35 16.52 -20.15 -2.71
N TYR A 36 17.14 -19.67 -3.79
CA TYR A 36 17.12 -20.38 -5.08
C TYR A 36 18.14 -21.52 -5.14
N ASP A 37 19.14 -21.50 -4.26
CA ASP A 37 20.12 -22.58 -4.08
C ASP A 37 20.05 -23.10 -2.64
N MET A 38 19.67 -24.37 -2.49
CA MET A 38 19.53 -25.05 -1.19
C MET A 38 20.86 -25.55 -0.63
N GLN A 39 21.95 -25.43 -1.39
CA GLN A 39 23.30 -25.76 -0.90
C GLN A 39 23.93 -24.60 -0.12
N ASP A 40 23.32 -23.41 -0.15
CA ASP A 40 23.80 -22.23 0.55
C ASP A 40 23.48 -22.27 2.04
N VAL A 41 24.33 -22.98 2.79
CA VAL A 41 24.19 -23.17 4.24
C VAL A 41 24.13 -21.83 4.98
N GLN A 42 24.92 -20.84 4.56
CA GLN A 42 24.98 -19.54 5.24
C GLN A 42 23.63 -18.81 5.17
N MET A 43 23.00 -18.78 3.99
CA MET A 43 21.69 -18.14 3.83
C MET A 43 20.60 -18.87 4.63
N LEU A 44 20.62 -20.20 4.62
CA LEU A 44 19.69 -21.04 5.37
C LEU A 44 19.86 -20.84 6.89
N GLU A 45 21.09 -20.69 7.39
CA GLU A 45 21.37 -20.43 8.80
C GLU A 45 20.79 -19.10 9.26
N MET A 46 20.87 -18.04 8.45
CA MET A 46 20.25 -16.76 8.78
C MET A 46 18.71 -16.82 8.85
N LEU A 47 18.10 -17.79 8.16
CA LEU A 47 16.65 -17.99 8.17
C LEU A 47 16.16 -18.81 9.36
N LYS A 48 16.99 -19.65 9.99
CA LYS A 48 16.59 -20.49 11.14
C LYS A 48 15.83 -19.70 12.25
N PRO A 49 16.32 -18.53 12.73
CA PRO A 49 15.61 -17.77 13.76
C PRO A 49 14.26 -17.21 13.27
N CYS A 50 14.08 -17.03 11.97
CA CYS A 50 12.81 -16.57 11.39
C CYS A 50 11.77 -17.69 11.29
N ILE A 51 12.22 -18.94 11.12
CA ILE A 51 11.37 -20.14 11.16
C ILE A 51 10.86 -20.35 12.60
N GLU A 52 11.76 -20.27 13.59
CA GLU A 52 11.42 -20.41 15.01
C GLU A 52 10.38 -19.37 15.47
N ASP A 53 10.55 -18.11 15.09
CA ASP A 53 9.61 -17.02 15.42
C ASP A 53 8.20 -17.26 14.83
N GLY A 54 8.12 -17.97 13.69
CA GLY A 54 6.87 -18.31 13.01
C GLY A 54 6.28 -19.68 13.35
N PHE A 55 6.99 -20.51 14.11
CA PHE A 55 6.71 -21.94 14.26
C PHE A 55 5.29 -22.25 14.76
N VAL A 56 4.79 -21.43 15.69
CA VAL A 56 3.49 -21.60 16.37
C VAL A 56 2.30 -21.54 15.40
N ILE A 57 2.44 -20.86 14.25
CA ILE A 57 1.31 -20.57 13.36
C ILE A 57 1.38 -21.44 12.12
N GLN A 58 0.89 -22.68 12.16
CA GLN A 58 1.09 -23.64 11.06
C GLN A 58 0.05 -23.54 9.93
N ASP A 59 -1.12 -22.94 10.20
CA ASP A 59 -2.22 -22.87 9.23
C ASP A 59 -2.43 -21.48 8.65
N ARG A 60 -2.94 -21.42 7.42
CA ARG A 60 -3.31 -20.18 6.73
C ARG A 60 -4.35 -19.38 7.50
N GLU A 61 -5.40 -20.01 8.01
CA GLU A 61 -6.47 -19.30 8.73
C GLU A 61 -5.96 -18.68 10.04
N VAL A 62 -5.07 -19.38 10.75
CA VAL A 62 -4.46 -18.88 11.99
C VAL A 62 -3.52 -17.72 11.66
N ALA A 63 -2.78 -17.79 10.55
CA ALA A 63 -1.94 -16.69 10.08
C ALA A 63 -2.77 -15.44 9.73
N LEU A 64 -3.90 -15.62 9.02
CA LEU A 64 -4.81 -14.53 8.69
C LEU A 64 -5.47 -13.92 9.93
N ASP A 65 -5.88 -14.74 10.90
CA ASP A 65 -6.41 -14.24 12.17
C ASP A 65 -5.33 -13.46 12.96
N PHE A 66 -4.11 -13.97 12.99
CA PHE A 66 -2.97 -13.32 13.65
C PHE A 66 -2.65 -11.94 13.06
N ILE A 67 -2.66 -11.83 11.72
CA ILE A 67 -2.47 -10.56 11.00
C ILE A 67 -3.66 -9.64 11.26
N GLY A 68 -4.89 -10.15 11.09
CA GLY A 68 -6.11 -9.36 11.23
C GLY A 68 -6.31 -8.79 12.63
N ASN A 69 -5.89 -9.51 13.67
CA ASN A 69 -5.93 -9.03 15.06
C ASN A 69 -4.98 -7.85 15.34
N ARG A 70 -3.96 -7.67 14.50
CA ARG A 70 -3.01 -6.54 14.56
C ARG A 70 -3.38 -5.40 13.62
N GLY A 71 -4.58 -5.47 13.05
CA GLY A 71 -5.15 -4.44 12.20
C GLY A 71 -5.40 -3.10 12.90
N THR A 72 -5.71 -2.10 12.09
CA THR A 72 -6.15 -0.79 12.60
C THR A 72 -7.49 -0.85 13.33
N THR A 73 -8.40 -1.72 12.88
CA THR A 73 -9.74 -1.92 13.44
C THR A 73 -9.71 -2.99 14.54
N THR A 74 -10.05 -2.63 15.78
CA THR A 74 -10.07 -3.53 16.95
C THR A 74 -11.47 -4.10 17.20
N GLY A 75 -11.55 -5.20 17.96
CA GLY A 75 -12.83 -5.78 18.41
C GLY A 75 -13.62 -6.56 17.36
N LEU A 76 -12.99 -6.92 16.24
CA LEU A 76 -13.61 -7.75 15.21
C LEU A 76 -13.69 -9.22 15.65
N SER A 77 -14.78 -9.89 15.26
CA SER A 77 -14.90 -11.35 15.34
C SER A 77 -13.85 -12.03 14.44
N ARG A 78 -13.48 -13.28 14.76
CA ARG A 78 -12.48 -14.06 14.02
C ARG A 78 -12.72 -14.05 12.51
N ASP A 79 -13.94 -14.32 12.07
CA ASP A 79 -14.28 -14.34 10.62
C ASP A 79 -14.11 -12.99 9.93
N ARG A 80 -14.32 -11.89 10.67
CA ARG A 80 -14.10 -10.54 10.14
C ARG A 80 -12.62 -10.21 10.10
N ARG A 81 -11.83 -10.67 11.08
CA ARG A 81 -10.36 -10.49 11.09
C ARG A 81 -9.69 -11.23 9.93
N ILE A 82 -10.11 -12.47 9.67
CA ILE A 82 -9.60 -13.27 8.53
C ILE A 82 -9.90 -12.56 7.21
N ARG A 83 -11.15 -12.13 6.99
CA ARG A 83 -11.54 -11.38 5.79
C ARG A 83 -10.78 -10.06 5.64
N TYR A 84 -10.61 -9.33 6.74
CA TYR A 84 -9.85 -8.09 6.75
C TYR A 84 -8.38 -8.31 6.39
N ALA A 85 -7.72 -9.32 6.97
CA ALA A 85 -6.35 -9.67 6.63
C ALA A 85 -6.20 -10.12 5.17
N GLN A 86 -7.15 -10.91 4.67
CA GLN A 86 -7.18 -11.33 3.27
C GLN A 86 -7.29 -10.11 2.33
N GLU A 87 -8.17 -9.16 2.63
CA GLU A 87 -8.31 -7.94 1.83
C GLU A 87 -7.02 -7.10 1.83
N ILE A 88 -6.33 -6.99 2.97
CA ILE A 88 -5.03 -6.30 3.06
C ILE A 88 -3.98 -6.99 2.20
N LEU A 89 -3.81 -8.31 2.34
CA LEU A 89 -2.82 -9.06 1.56
C LEU A 89 -3.14 -9.01 0.05
N GLN A 90 -4.42 -8.93 -0.32
CA GLN A 90 -4.87 -8.87 -1.70
C GLN A 90 -4.74 -7.47 -2.33
N LYS A 91 -5.11 -6.39 -1.63
CA LYS A 91 -5.19 -5.04 -2.22
C LYS A 91 -4.06 -4.11 -1.81
N GLU A 92 -3.56 -4.25 -0.59
CA GLU A 92 -2.63 -3.29 0.02
C GLU A 92 -1.18 -3.80 0.01
N MET A 93 -0.97 -5.11 0.19
CA MET A 93 0.36 -5.72 0.04
C MET A 93 0.71 -5.86 -1.45
N LEU A 94 1.84 -5.28 -1.87
CA LEU A 94 2.37 -5.39 -3.24
C LEU A 94 1.32 -5.13 -4.35
N PRO A 95 0.64 -3.97 -4.34
CA PRO A 95 -0.46 -3.66 -5.27
C PRO A 95 -0.04 -3.63 -6.74
N HIS A 96 1.26 -3.39 -7.00
CA HIS A 96 1.82 -3.34 -8.35
C HIS A 96 2.01 -4.73 -8.99
N VAL A 97 2.02 -5.81 -8.19
CA VAL A 97 2.12 -7.18 -8.71
C VAL A 97 0.73 -7.64 -9.18
N SER A 98 -0.28 -7.50 -8.32
CA SER A 98 -1.67 -7.75 -8.67
C SER A 98 -2.58 -7.27 -7.54
N MET A 99 -3.80 -6.84 -7.86
CA MET A 99 -4.90 -6.65 -6.90
C MET A 99 -6.03 -7.65 -7.11
N ALA A 100 -5.90 -8.56 -8.08
CA ALA A 100 -6.89 -9.58 -8.39
C ALA A 100 -6.84 -10.71 -7.35
N GLU A 101 -8.00 -11.30 -7.10
CA GLU A 101 -8.13 -12.50 -6.28
C GLU A 101 -7.41 -13.68 -6.95
N GLY A 102 -6.80 -14.58 -6.17
CA GLY A 102 -6.05 -15.73 -6.71
C GLY A 102 -4.64 -15.39 -7.20
N SER A 103 -4.18 -14.15 -7.05
CA SER A 103 -2.82 -13.73 -7.42
C SER A 103 -1.81 -13.77 -6.26
N GLU A 104 -2.16 -14.41 -5.14
CA GLU A 104 -1.36 -14.44 -3.91
C GLU A 104 -0.03 -15.17 -4.11
N SER A 105 0.00 -16.23 -4.93
CA SER A 105 1.24 -16.95 -5.27
C SER A 105 2.26 -16.03 -5.97
N LYS A 106 1.84 -15.17 -6.90
CA LYS A 106 2.73 -14.20 -7.55
C LYS A 106 3.33 -13.21 -6.54
N LYS A 107 2.55 -12.81 -5.54
CA LYS A 107 3.02 -11.95 -4.46
C LYS A 107 3.99 -12.67 -3.54
N ALA A 108 3.77 -13.96 -3.26
CA ALA A 108 4.69 -14.78 -2.47
C ALA A 108 6.08 -14.85 -3.12
N TYR A 109 6.17 -15.04 -4.44
CA TYR A 109 7.45 -14.99 -5.15
C TYR A 109 8.14 -13.63 -5.04
N PHE A 110 7.41 -12.53 -5.25
CA PHE A 110 8.00 -11.20 -5.13
C PHE A 110 8.43 -10.88 -3.70
N PHE A 111 7.66 -11.33 -2.70
CA PHE A 111 8.00 -11.19 -1.30
C PHE A 111 9.26 -12.00 -0.94
N GLY A 112 9.37 -13.23 -1.44
CA GLY A 112 10.58 -14.05 -1.34
C GLY A 112 11.80 -13.37 -1.97
N TYR A 113 11.64 -12.79 -3.17
CA TYR A 113 12.68 -11.99 -3.82
C TYR A 113 13.14 -10.79 -2.98
N MET A 114 12.21 -10.08 -2.31
CA MET A 114 12.57 -8.97 -1.41
C MET A 114 13.42 -9.46 -0.23
N ILE A 115 13.06 -10.58 0.38
CA ILE A 115 13.80 -11.17 1.49
C ILE A 115 15.17 -11.70 1.01
N HIS A 116 15.22 -12.35 -0.15
CA HIS A 116 16.46 -12.79 -0.78
C HIS A 116 17.44 -11.62 -0.97
N ARG A 117 16.94 -10.50 -1.52
CA ARG A 117 17.73 -9.27 -1.70
C ARG A 117 18.25 -8.69 -0.39
N LEU A 118 17.45 -8.76 0.68
CA LEU A 118 17.85 -8.34 2.02
C LEU A 118 18.97 -9.24 2.57
N LEU A 119 18.86 -10.56 2.39
CA LEU A 119 19.85 -11.53 2.84
C LEU A 119 21.18 -11.38 2.10
N LEU A 120 21.16 -11.16 0.79
CA LEU A 120 22.38 -10.91 0.01
C LEU A 120 23.15 -9.68 0.52
N ALA A 121 22.44 -8.62 0.90
CA ALA A 121 23.06 -7.44 1.49
C ALA A 121 23.59 -7.71 2.90
N ALA A 122 22.83 -8.43 3.74
CA ALA A 122 23.25 -8.78 5.10
C ALA A 122 24.48 -9.69 5.15
N MET A 123 24.67 -10.56 4.14
CA MET A 123 25.84 -11.42 3.99
C MET A 123 26.97 -10.77 3.17
N GLU A 124 26.86 -9.48 2.85
CA GLU A 124 27.84 -8.72 2.05
C GLU A 124 28.13 -9.29 0.65
N ARG A 125 27.23 -10.14 0.14
CA ARG A 125 27.31 -10.68 -1.23
C ARG A 125 26.83 -9.69 -2.28
N ARG A 126 26.23 -8.59 -1.82
CA ARG A 126 25.76 -7.49 -2.64
C ARG A 126 25.93 -6.19 -1.87
N GLU A 127 26.41 -5.16 -2.56
CA GLU A 127 26.49 -3.81 -2.01
C GLU A 127 25.10 -3.21 -1.74
N LEU A 128 25.07 -2.28 -0.78
CA LEU A 128 23.89 -1.52 -0.44
C LEU A 128 23.49 -0.59 -1.59
N ASP A 129 22.19 -0.40 -1.77
CA ASP A 129 21.67 0.48 -2.81
C ASP A 129 21.91 1.96 -2.44
N ASP A 130 22.57 2.72 -3.34
CA ASP A 130 22.76 4.16 -3.19
C ASP A 130 21.44 4.94 -3.32
N ARG A 131 21.13 5.75 -2.30
CA ARG A 131 19.93 6.61 -2.22
C ARG A 131 20.04 7.84 -3.12
N ASP A 132 21.25 8.29 -3.42
CA ASP A 132 21.49 9.48 -4.22
C ASP A 132 21.57 9.23 -5.72
N HIS A 133 21.66 7.96 -6.12
CA HIS A 133 21.61 7.53 -7.50
C HIS A 133 20.35 8.02 -8.24
N PHE A 134 20.53 8.99 -9.15
CA PHE A 134 19.43 9.62 -9.89
C PHE A 134 18.63 8.65 -10.76
N GLY A 135 19.22 7.54 -11.23
CA GLY A 135 18.49 6.52 -12.00
C GLY A 135 17.34 5.86 -11.25
N LYS A 136 17.34 5.92 -9.91
CA LYS A 136 16.24 5.42 -9.06
C LYS A 136 15.26 6.52 -8.64
N LYS A 137 15.56 7.78 -8.92
CA LYS A 137 14.70 8.94 -8.63
C LYS A 137 13.78 9.19 -9.84
N ARG A 138 12.56 9.70 -9.58
CA ARG A 138 11.58 10.04 -10.63
C ARG A 138 11.25 11.52 -10.57
N LEU A 139 11.15 12.18 -11.72
CA LEU A 139 10.72 13.57 -11.85
C LEU A 139 9.24 13.62 -12.19
N ASP A 140 8.42 14.06 -11.24
CA ASP A 140 7.00 14.33 -11.47
C ASP A 140 6.85 15.65 -12.24
N LEU A 141 6.59 15.55 -13.54
CA LEU A 141 6.30 16.71 -14.40
C LEU A 141 4.83 17.16 -14.27
N ALA A 142 4.43 18.13 -15.08
CA ALA A 142 3.06 18.67 -15.09
C ALA A 142 1.97 17.59 -15.24
N GLY A 143 2.20 16.55 -16.04
CA GLY A 143 1.24 15.46 -16.26
C GLY A 143 0.85 14.71 -14.99
N PRO A 144 1.78 13.99 -14.33
CA PRO A 144 1.51 13.31 -13.05
C PRO A 144 0.96 14.24 -11.96
N LEU A 145 1.47 15.48 -11.87
CA LEU A 145 1.03 16.45 -10.88
C LEU A 145 -0.44 16.88 -11.09
N LEU A 146 -0.83 17.20 -12.32
CA LEU A 146 -2.21 17.57 -12.65
C LEU A 146 -3.16 16.37 -12.53
N SER A 147 -2.73 15.17 -12.93
CA SER A 147 -3.53 13.95 -12.82
C SER A 147 -3.89 13.64 -11.36
N ASN A 148 -2.90 13.74 -10.46
CA ASN A 148 -3.14 13.53 -9.02
C ASN A 148 -4.09 14.58 -8.43
N LEU A 149 -3.91 15.86 -8.80
CA LEU A 149 -4.79 16.94 -8.35
C LEU A 149 -6.23 16.74 -8.84
N PHE A 150 -6.40 16.45 -10.13
CA PHE A 150 -7.71 16.19 -10.73
C PHE A 150 -8.40 14.99 -10.08
N ARG A 151 -7.69 13.87 -9.90
CA ARG A 151 -8.22 12.67 -9.23
C ARG A 151 -8.75 12.98 -7.84
N MET A 152 -8.04 13.80 -7.06
CA MET A 152 -8.49 14.22 -5.73
C MET A 152 -9.76 15.06 -5.79
N LEU A 153 -9.81 16.08 -6.65
CA LEU A 153 -10.97 16.96 -6.82
C LEU A 153 -12.19 16.20 -7.36
N PHE A 154 -11.98 15.29 -8.31
CA PHE A 154 -13.03 14.46 -8.88
C PHE A 154 -13.61 13.49 -7.85
N ARG A 155 -12.77 12.83 -7.03
CA ARG A 155 -13.23 12.01 -5.91
C ARG A 155 -14.03 12.80 -4.88
N LYS A 156 -13.71 14.08 -4.68
CA LYS A 156 -14.51 14.96 -3.82
C LYS A 156 -15.87 15.25 -4.45
N LEU A 157 -15.90 15.57 -5.74
CA LEU A 157 -17.14 15.79 -6.49
C LEU A 157 -18.08 14.57 -6.42
N THR A 158 -17.58 13.36 -6.67
CA THR A 158 -18.41 12.14 -6.60
C THR A 158 -18.97 11.89 -5.21
N LYS A 159 -18.17 12.13 -4.15
CA LYS A 159 -18.66 12.06 -2.75
C LYS A 159 -19.73 13.10 -2.45
N ASP A 160 -19.61 14.31 -2.97
CA ASP A 160 -20.61 15.37 -2.77
C ASP A 160 -21.92 15.04 -3.48
N VAL A 161 -21.86 14.49 -4.70
CA VAL A 161 -23.04 13.98 -5.43
C VAL A 161 -23.70 12.83 -4.66
N TYR A 162 -22.91 11.87 -4.16
CA TYR A 162 -23.42 10.76 -3.36
C TYR A 162 -24.18 11.24 -2.10
N ARG A 163 -23.61 12.19 -1.36
CA ARG A 163 -24.27 12.77 -0.17
C ARG A 163 -25.57 13.51 -0.51
N TYR A 164 -25.60 14.19 -1.65
CA TYR A 164 -26.82 14.88 -2.10
C TYR A 164 -27.92 13.86 -2.44
N LEU A 165 -27.57 12.78 -3.16
CA LEU A 165 -28.50 11.68 -3.44
C LEU A 165 -29.06 11.07 -2.15
N GLN A 166 -28.20 10.77 -1.17
CA GLN A 166 -28.63 10.23 0.11
C GLN A 166 -29.67 11.14 0.80
N LYS A 167 -29.45 12.46 0.81
CA LYS A 167 -30.42 13.43 1.37
C LYS A 167 -31.74 13.47 0.61
N CYS A 168 -31.71 13.38 -0.72
CA CYS A 168 -32.93 13.32 -1.54
C CYS A 168 -33.77 12.09 -1.16
N VAL A 169 -33.12 10.93 -1.01
CA VAL A 169 -33.78 9.69 -0.59
C VAL A 169 -34.39 9.81 0.82
N GLU A 170 -33.61 10.32 1.79
CA GLU A 170 -34.07 10.50 3.18
C GLU A 170 -35.24 11.50 3.31
N THR A 171 -35.31 12.49 2.41
CA THR A 171 -36.35 13.53 2.43
C THR A 171 -37.48 13.27 1.44
N HIS A 172 -37.49 12.12 0.77
CA HIS A 172 -38.43 11.76 -0.31
C HIS A 172 -38.54 12.83 -1.41
N LYS A 173 -37.44 13.54 -1.70
CA LYS A 173 -37.37 14.52 -2.79
C LYS A 173 -36.80 13.86 -4.04
N GLU A 174 -37.29 14.29 -5.20
CA GLU A 174 -36.72 13.86 -6.48
C GLU A 174 -35.25 14.28 -6.59
N PHE A 175 -34.44 13.37 -7.13
CA PHE A 175 -33.02 13.63 -7.37
C PHE A 175 -32.82 14.42 -8.65
N ASN A 176 -32.25 15.62 -8.54
CA ASN A 176 -31.88 16.44 -9.69
C ASN A 176 -30.36 16.44 -9.89
N LEU A 177 -29.91 15.86 -11.00
CA LEU A 177 -28.49 15.73 -11.33
C LEU A 177 -27.79 17.09 -11.47
N THR A 178 -28.45 18.08 -12.09
CA THR A 178 -27.87 19.41 -12.33
C THR A 178 -27.59 20.14 -11.01
N LEU A 179 -28.47 19.96 -10.00
CA LEU A 179 -28.25 20.50 -8.65
C LEU A 179 -27.17 19.73 -7.88
N ALA A 180 -27.03 18.43 -8.14
CA ALA A 180 -26.03 17.58 -7.50
C ALA A 180 -24.60 17.93 -7.93
N VAL A 181 -24.39 18.19 -9.22
CA VAL A 181 -23.05 18.37 -9.81
C VAL A 181 -22.56 19.80 -9.63
N LYS A 182 -21.77 20.03 -8.58
CA LYS A 182 -21.13 21.33 -8.31
C LYS A 182 -19.81 21.48 -9.07
N HIS A 183 -19.87 22.01 -10.30
CA HIS A 183 -18.69 22.24 -11.16
C HIS A 183 -17.58 23.08 -10.47
N GLN A 184 -17.97 24.00 -9.58
CA GLN A 184 -17.06 24.85 -8.82
C GLN A 184 -16.02 24.07 -8.01
N THR A 185 -16.31 22.84 -7.58
CA THR A 185 -15.37 21.99 -6.84
C THR A 185 -14.08 21.74 -7.63
N ILE A 186 -14.20 21.52 -8.94
CA ILE A 186 -13.04 21.30 -9.81
C ILE A 186 -12.45 22.64 -10.24
N THR A 187 -13.27 23.57 -10.74
CA THR A 187 -12.80 24.86 -11.25
C THR A 187 -12.01 25.65 -10.21
N ASN A 188 -12.57 25.82 -9.00
CA ASN A 188 -11.92 26.60 -7.95
C ASN A 188 -10.74 25.84 -7.34
N GLY A 189 -10.82 24.51 -7.24
CA GLY A 189 -9.72 23.68 -6.76
C GLY A 189 -8.48 23.79 -7.65
N LEU A 190 -8.65 23.68 -8.97
CA LEU A 190 -7.55 23.83 -9.92
C LEU A 190 -6.98 25.26 -9.91
N LYS A 191 -7.85 26.28 -9.96
CA LYS A 191 -7.42 27.69 -9.90
C LYS A 191 -6.60 27.99 -8.64
N TYR A 192 -7.05 27.51 -7.48
CA TYR A 192 -6.37 27.73 -6.21
C TYR A 192 -4.97 27.08 -6.20
N SER A 193 -4.87 25.79 -6.54
CA SER A 193 -3.59 25.07 -6.50
C SER A 193 -2.57 25.63 -7.48
N LEU A 194 -3.01 26.03 -8.68
CA LEU A 194 -2.15 26.68 -9.67
C LEU A 194 -1.72 28.09 -9.22
N ALA A 195 -2.62 28.90 -8.66
CA ALA A 195 -2.30 30.27 -8.28
C ALA A 195 -1.39 30.36 -7.05
N THR A 196 -1.55 29.44 -6.08
CA THR A 196 -0.82 29.49 -4.80
C THR A 196 0.40 28.56 -4.75
N GLY A 197 0.52 27.62 -5.70
CA GLY A 197 1.53 26.58 -5.65
C GLY A 197 1.29 25.48 -4.61
N ASN A 198 0.16 25.52 -3.89
CA ASN A 198 -0.22 24.51 -2.89
C ASN A 198 -0.96 23.33 -3.55
N TRP A 199 -0.29 22.18 -3.61
CA TRP A 199 -0.80 20.95 -4.21
C TRP A 199 -1.34 19.98 -3.15
N GLY A 200 -2.67 19.90 -3.03
CA GLY A 200 -3.34 18.95 -2.13
C GLY A 200 -4.60 19.49 -1.47
N ASP A 201 -5.10 18.75 -0.47
CA ASP A 201 -6.26 19.17 0.30
C ASP A 201 -5.88 20.30 1.28
N GLN A 202 -6.53 21.45 1.15
CA GLN A 202 -6.32 22.60 2.04
C GLN A 202 -6.52 22.24 3.53
N LYS A 203 -7.40 21.28 3.83
CA LYS A 203 -7.66 20.82 5.20
C LYS A 203 -6.51 19.99 5.79
N LYS A 204 -5.58 19.54 4.95
CA LYS A 204 -4.37 18.79 5.33
C LYS A 204 -3.12 19.51 4.83
N SER A 205 -3.05 20.81 5.08
CA SER A 205 -1.97 21.69 4.58
C SER A 205 -0.56 21.18 4.93
N MET A 206 -0.35 20.61 6.11
CA MET A 206 0.96 20.07 6.52
C MET A 206 1.48 18.90 5.66
N SER A 207 0.60 18.18 4.94
CA SER A 207 1.01 17.10 4.04
C SER A 207 0.95 17.50 2.56
N SER A 208 0.63 18.76 2.26
CA SER A 208 0.50 19.25 0.89
C SER A 208 1.87 19.65 0.33
N LYS A 209 2.10 19.39 -0.97
CA LYS A 209 3.33 19.82 -1.64
C LYS A 209 3.22 21.33 -1.89
N ALA A 210 4.08 22.12 -1.24
CA ALA A 210 4.13 23.57 -1.44
C ALA A 210 5.12 23.95 -2.55
N GLY A 211 4.89 25.08 -3.21
CA GLY A 211 5.82 25.65 -4.20
C GLY A 211 5.87 24.92 -5.55
N VAL A 212 4.90 24.07 -5.86
CA VAL A 212 4.86 23.29 -7.10
C VAL A 212 4.60 24.18 -8.33
N SER A 213 3.83 25.24 -8.16
CA SER A 213 3.61 26.25 -9.19
C SER A 213 4.17 27.59 -8.72
N GLN A 214 4.83 28.29 -9.65
CA GLN A 214 5.49 29.57 -9.42
C GLN A 214 5.16 30.52 -10.57
N VAL A 215 5.20 31.82 -10.29
CA VAL A 215 5.08 32.84 -11.33
C VAL A 215 6.27 32.74 -12.26
N LEU A 216 6.02 32.74 -13.57
CA LEU A 216 7.07 32.69 -14.58
C LEU A 216 7.99 33.91 -14.41
N ASN A 217 9.27 33.66 -14.15
CA ASN A 217 10.28 34.71 -14.13
C ASN A 217 10.42 35.31 -15.54
N ARG A 218 10.32 36.63 -15.65
CA ARG A 218 10.48 37.39 -16.91
C ARG A 218 11.70 38.32 -16.89
N TYR A 219 12.53 38.25 -15.86
CA TYR A 219 13.81 38.96 -15.80
C TYR A 219 14.86 38.17 -16.58
N THR A 220 15.68 38.88 -17.35
CA THR A 220 16.85 38.37 -18.08
C THR A 220 18.12 38.73 -17.35
#